data_AF-A0A951N6F7-F1
#
_entry.id   AF-A0A951N6F7-F1
#
_cell.length_a   1.000
_cell.length_b   1.000
_cell.length_c   1.000
_cell.angle_alpha   90.00
_cell.angle_beta   90.00
_cell.angle_gamma   90.00
#
_symmetry.space_group_name_H-M   'P 1'
#
loop_
_entity.id
_entity.type
_entity.pdbx_description
1 polymer ?
#
loop_
_entity_poly.entity_id
_entity_poly.type
_entity_poly.pdbx_seq_one_letter_code
_entity_poly.pdbx_strand_id
1 'polypeptide(L)'
;MNKPTVRCRCGHQVFGKEVLRAEPYERESGREAVYVKYRCRRCKHLGEAFFDGLEFDAAIFEAPRNEMSDAERDRFLDQNTISSGDVISFHRALKKAATLEELKRFENSARNRRGDAKGAEASKSRKNNENGETPSQARQPNS
;
A
#
# COMPACT_ATOMS: atom_id res chain seq x y z
N MET A 1 -22.18 -12.57 5.44
CA MET A 1 -21.30 -12.78 6.61
C MET A 1 -19.91 -12.30 6.23
N ASN A 2 -19.39 -11.29 6.90
CA ASN A 2 -18.09 -10.69 6.56
C ASN A 2 -16.99 -11.63 7.04
N LYS A 3 -16.29 -12.30 6.12
CA LYS A 3 -15.14 -13.12 6.47
C LYS A 3 -14.06 -12.21 7.09
N PRO A 4 -13.44 -12.60 8.21
CA PRO A 4 -12.32 -11.83 8.76
C PRO A 4 -11.22 -11.69 7.70
N THR A 5 -10.65 -10.51 7.53
CA THR A 5 -9.56 -10.27 6.57
C THR A 5 -8.36 -9.67 7.29
N VAL A 6 -7.17 -10.17 6.96
CA VAL A 6 -5.92 -9.67 7.56
C VAL A 6 -5.49 -8.43 6.80
N ARG A 7 -5.33 -7.31 7.50
CA ARG A 7 -4.89 -6.05 6.90
C ARG A 7 -3.60 -5.55 7.55
N CYS A 8 -2.66 -5.14 6.72
CA CYS A 8 -1.50 -4.38 7.16
C CYS A 8 -1.93 -2.97 7.62
N ARG A 9 -1.11 -2.30 8.46
CA ARG A 9 -1.32 -0.91 8.89
C ARG A 9 -1.43 0.08 7.73
N CYS A 10 -0.84 -0.22 6.57
CA CYS A 10 -0.99 0.60 5.36
C CYS A 10 -2.31 0.37 4.60
N GLY A 11 -3.24 -0.43 5.16
CA GLY A 11 -4.53 -0.76 4.55
C GLY A 11 -4.49 -1.90 3.52
N HIS A 12 -3.32 -2.46 3.22
CA HIS A 12 -3.18 -3.58 2.27
C HIS A 12 -3.75 -4.87 2.87
N GLN A 13 -4.58 -5.59 2.10
CA GLN A 13 -5.04 -6.92 2.50
C GLN A 13 -3.92 -7.93 2.27
N VAL A 14 -3.58 -8.69 3.31
CA VAL A 14 -2.56 -9.72 3.27
C VAL A 14 -3.15 -10.97 2.62
N PHE A 15 -2.49 -11.45 1.57
CA PHE A 15 -2.86 -12.68 0.87
C PHE A 15 -1.91 -13.84 1.22
N GLY A 16 -2.28 -15.07 0.85
CA GLY A 16 -1.51 -16.27 1.22
C GLY A 16 -0.04 -16.22 0.79
N LYS A 17 0.27 -15.59 -0.35
CA LYS A 17 1.64 -15.39 -0.85
C LYS A 17 2.51 -14.49 0.04
N GLU A 18 1.87 -13.69 0.90
CA GLU A 18 2.51 -12.73 1.80
C GLU A 18 2.65 -13.28 3.22
N VAL A 19 1.98 -14.40 3.52
CA VAL A 19 2.09 -15.10 4.79
C VAL A 19 3.40 -15.87 4.82
N LEU A 20 4.24 -15.57 5.81
CA LEU A 20 5.50 -16.25 6.04
C LEU A 20 5.33 -17.44 6.96
N ARG A 21 4.43 -17.32 7.93
CA ARG A 21 4.15 -18.37 8.90
C ARG A 21 2.71 -18.24 9.39
N ALA A 22 2.01 -19.35 9.46
CA ALA A 22 0.74 -19.49 10.15
C ALA A 22 0.83 -20.75 11.02
N GLU A 23 0.86 -20.59 12.34
CA GLU A 23 1.00 -21.71 13.26
C GLU A 23 0.04 -21.58 14.45
N PRO A 24 -0.49 -22.70 14.98
CA PRO A 24 -1.22 -22.70 16.23
C PRO A 24 -0.34 -22.14 17.35
N TYR A 25 -0.93 -21.32 18.21
CA TYR A 25 -0.29 -20.64 19.32
C TYR A 25 -1.19 -20.74 20.55
N GLU A 26 -0.66 -21.31 21.63
CA GLU A 26 -1.40 -21.42 22.88
C GLU A 26 -1.12 -20.17 23.73
N ARG A 27 -2.17 -19.42 24.09
CA ARG A 27 -2.03 -18.28 25.01
C ARG A 27 -1.94 -18.79 26.44
N GLU A 28 -1.29 -18.02 27.32
CA GLU A 28 -1.22 -18.29 28.78
C GLU A 28 -2.60 -18.47 29.43
N SER A 29 -3.67 -17.97 28.79
CA SER A 29 -5.06 -18.15 29.20
C SER A 29 -5.69 -19.50 28.80
N GLY A 30 -4.94 -20.40 28.16
CA GLY A 30 -5.41 -21.71 27.70
C GLY A 30 -6.30 -21.66 26.45
N ARG A 31 -6.37 -20.52 25.76
CA ARG A 31 -7.11 -20.40 24.50
C ARG A 31 -6.18 -20.67 23.32
N GLU A 32 -6.59 -21.60 22.47
CA GLU A 32 -5.96 -21.85 21.16
C GLU A 32 -6.14 -20.60 20.28
N ALA A 33 -5.03 -20.06 19.80
CA ALA A 33 -4.98 -18.99 18.83
C ALA A 33 -4.18 -19.46 17.61
N VAL A 34 -4.29 -18.77 16.48
CA VAL A 34 -3.41 -18.94 15.33
C VAL A 34 -2.57 -17.69 15.21
N TYR A 35 -1.26 -17.85 15.33
CA TYR A 35 -0.28 -16.81 15.06
C TYR A 35 0.01 -16.75 13.57
N VAL A 36 -0.08 -15.55 13.01
CA VAL A 36 0.17 -15.28 11.59
C VAL A 36 1.24 -14.21 11.47
N LYS A 37 2.36 -14.58 10.87
CA LYS A 37 3.43 -13.66 10.46
C LYS A 37 3.35 -13.44 8.97
N TYR A 38 3.37 -12.18 8.55
CA TYR A 38 3.28 -11.81 7.14
C TYR A 38 4.23 -10.67 6.77
N ARG A 39 4.56 -10.57 5.48
CA ARG A 39 5.30 -9.45 4.90
C ARG A 39 4.44 -8.74 3.87
N CYS A 40 4.00 -7.54 4.19
CA CYS A 40 3.14 -6.75 3.31
C CYS A 40 3.81 -6.49 1.96
N ARG A 41 3.16 -6.83 0.85
CA ARG A 41 3.72 -6.57 -0.48
C ARG A 41 3.77 -5.08 -0.82
N ARG A 42 2.91 -4.26 -0.22
CA ARG A 42 2.85 -2.81 -0.45
C ARG A 42 3.97 -2.06 0.28
N CYS A 43 3.93 -2.01 1.61
CA CYS A 43 4.89 -1.25 2.42
C CYS A 43 6.15 -2.04 2.80
N LYS A 44 6.24 -3.33 2.43
CA LYS A 44 7.38 -4.24 2.72
C LYS A 44 7.67 -4.49 4.20
N HIS A 45 6.87 -3.93 5.11
CA HIS A 45 6.97 -4.19 6.55
C HIS A 45 6.46 -5.58 6.92
N LEU A 46 7.08 -6.15 7.96
CA LEU A 46 6.61 -7.34 8.63
C LEU A 46 5.48 -6.97 9.59
N GLY A 47 4.44 -7.80 9.61
CA GLY A 47 3.33 -7.67 10.52
C GLY A 47 3.00 -9.01 11.15
N GLU A 48 2.31 -8.93 12.28
CA GLU A 48 1.91 -10.07 13.08
C GLU A 48 0.43 -9.91 13.44
N ALA A 49 -0.30 -11.01 13.42
CA ALA A 49 -1.71 -11.07 13.78
C ALA A 49 -2.00 -12.36 14.56
N PHE A 50 -2.95 -12.28 15.48
CA PHE A 50 -3.43 -13.42 16.24
C PHE A 50 -4.93 -13.55 15.98
N PHE A 51 -5.36 -14.76 15.66
CA PHE A 51 -6.77 -15.13 15.49
C PHE A 51 -7.15 -16.12 16.58
N ASP A 52 -8.37 -16.08 17.07
CA ASP A 52 -8.86 -17.14 17.95
C ASP A 52 -9.04 -18.43 17.12
N GLY A 53 -8.54 -19.56 17.64
CA GLY A 53 -8.38 -20.80 16.86
C GLY A 53 -9.70 -21.37 16.33
N LEU A 54 -10.81 -21.15 17.05
CA LEU A 54 -12.16 -21.55 16.63
C LEU A 54 -12.70 -20.74 15.44
N GLU A 55 -12.16 -19.54 15.18
CA GLU A 55 -12.61 -18.64 14.10
C GLU A 55 -11.62 -18.54 12.93
N PHE A 56 -10.48 -19.21 13.02
CA PHE A 56 -9.47 -19.14 11.98
C PHE A 56 -9.85 -20.05 10.79
N ASP A 57 -10.10 -19.42 9.64
CA ASP A 57 -10.25 -20.08 8.35
C ASP A 57 -9.07 -19.69 7.45
N ALA A 58 -8.37 -20.65 6.84
CA ALA A 58 -7.28 -20.35 5.90
C ALA A 58 -7.77 -19.54 4.68
N ALA A 59 -9.07 -19.59 4.37
CA ALA A 59 -9.69 -18.80 3.31
C ALA A 59 -9.64 -17.28 3.56
N ILE A 60 -9.27 -16.81 4.76
CA ILE A 60 -9.07 -15.37 5.02
C ILE A 60 -7.92 -14.76 4.21
N PHE A 61 -6.99 -15.59 3.75
CA PHE A 61 -5.86 -15.22 2.92
C PHE A 61 -6.12 -15.39 1.43
N GLU A 62 -7.25 -16.00 1.07
CA GLU A 62 -7.68 -16.09 -0.31
C GLU A 62 -8.22 -14.73 -0.74
N ALA A 63 -7.84 -14.31 -1.95
CA ALA A 63 -8.51 -13.18 -2.57
C ALA A 63 -10.00 -13.52 -2.69
N PRO A 64 -10.91 -12.59 -2.34
CA PRO A 64 -12.33 -12.77 -2.63
C PRO A 64 -12.46 -13.17 -4.10
N ARG A 65 -13.26 -14.19 -4.41
CA ARG A 65 -13.61 -14.55 -5.79
C ARG A 65 -14.29 -13.32 -6.40
N ASN A 66 -13.52 -12.52 -7.10
CA ASN A 66 -13.90 -11.23 -7.62
C ASN A 66 -13.52 -11.21 -9.09
N GLU A 67 -14.28 -10.49 -9.91
CA GLU A 67 -14.04 -10.36 -11.36
C GLU A 67 -12.73 -9.61 -11.67
N MET A 68 -12.05 -9.10 -10.63
CA MET A 68 -10.85 -8.31 -10.72
C MET A 68 -9.60 -9.19 -10.71
N SER A 69 -8.80 -9.08 -11.78
CA SER A 69 -7.50 -9.73 -11.89
C SER A 69 -6.51 -9.22 -10.84
N ASP A 70 -5.48 -10.02 -10.54
CA ASP A 70 -4.42 -9.63 -9.60
C ASP A 70 -3.69 -8.34 -10.08
N ALA A 71 -3.51 -8.18 -11.39
CA ALA A 71 -2.88 -6.99 -11.98
C ALA A 71 -3.74 -5.73 -11.80
N GLU A 72 -5.06 -5.84 -11.94
CA GLU A 72 -5.97 -4.74 -11.67
C GLU A 72 -5.99 -4.39 -10.18
N ARG A 73 -5.99 -5.41 -9.31
CA ARG A 73 -5.92 -5.20 -7.86
C ARG A 73 -4.68 -4.40 -7.47
N ASP A 74 -3.52 -4.78 -8.01
CA ASP A 74 -2.27 -4.05 -7.80
C ASP A 74 -2.38 -2.59 -8.28
N ARG A 75 -3.02 -2.32 -9.44
CA ARG A 75 -3.25 -0.95 -9.93
C ARG A 75 -4.17 -0.14 -9.03
N PHE A 76 -5.18 -0.76 -8.42
CA PHE A 76 -6.10 -0.05 -7.51
C PHE A 76 -5.46 0.28 -6.17
N LEU A 77 -4.43 -0.46 -5.73
CA LEU A 77 -3.71 -0.14 -4.49
C LEU A 77 -3.05 1.25 -4.53
N ASP A 78 -2.60 1.68 -5.71
CA ASP A 78 -1.96 2.98 -5.92
C ASP A 78 -2.96 4.13 -6.15
N GLN A 79 -4.26 3.84 -6.24
CA GLN A 79 -5.29 4.85 -6.42
C GLN A 79 -5.80 5.38 -5.07
N ASN A 80 -6.24 6.64 -5.07
CA ASN A 80 -6.86 7.25 -3.91
C ASN A 80 -8.23 6.63 -3.64
N THR A 81 -8.57 6.49 -2.36
CA THR A 81 -9.92 6.10 -1.93
C THR A 81 -10.93 7.11 -2.47
N ILE A 82 -12.03 6.62 -3.04
CA ILE A 82 -13.12 7.48 -3.49
C ILE A 82 -13.82 8.06 -2.25
N SER A 83 -13.72 9.37 -2.06
CA SER A 83 -14.39 10.07 -0.97
C SER A 83 -15.84 10.41 -1.31
N SER A 84 -16.67 10.65 -0.30
CA SER A 84 -18.04 11.15 -0.51
C SER A 84 -18.05 12.48 -1.28
N GLY A 85 -17.02 13.31 -1.09
CA GLY A 85 -16.83 14.55 -1.84
C GLY A 85 -16.63 14.29 -3.33
N ASP A 86 -15.83 13.27 -3.69
CA ASP A 86 -15.60 12.88 -5.08
C ASP A 86 -16.91 12.46 -5.75
N VAL A 87 -17.72 11.64 -5.08
CA VAL A 87 -19.02 11.19 -5.58
C VAL A 87 -19.97 12.37 -5.80
N ILE A 88 -20.06 13.29 -4.83
CA ILE A 88 -20.91 14.49 -4.94
C ILE A 88 -20.43 15.38 -6.09
N SER A 89 -19.12 15.58 -6.22
CA SER A 89 -18.52 16.40 -7.28
C SER A 89 -18.81 15.81 -8.66
N PHE A 90 -18.68 14.48 -8.79
CA PHE A 90 -18.95 13.75 -10.01
C PHE A 90 -20.43 13.82 -10.39
N HIS A 91 -21.33 13.60 -9.43
CA HIS A 91 -22.78 13.73 -9.67
C HIS A 91 -23.17 15.16 -10.09
N ARG A 92 -22.56 16.20 -9.49
CA ARG A 92 -22.77 17.59 -9.91
C ARG A 92 -22.21 17.87 -11.31
N ALA A 93 -21.08 17.27 -11.68
CA ALA A 93 -20.52 17.38 -13.02
C ALA A 93 -21.42 16.68 -14.05
N LEU A 94 -21.93 15.50 -13.74
CA LEU A 94 -22.89 14.77 -14.57
C LEU A 94 -24.16 15.59 -14.82
N LYS A 95 -24.73 16.22 -13.79
CA LYS A 95 -25.91 17.09 -13.95
C LYS A 95 -25.69 18.29 -14.87
N LYS A 96 -24.45 18.72 -15.06
CA LYS A 96 -24.10 19.86 -15.91
C LYS A 96 -23.80 19.45 -17.35
N ALA A 97 -23.44 18.19 -17.59
CA ALA A 97 -23.21 17.69 -18.93
C ALA A 97 -24.55 17.34 -19.58
N ALA A 98 -24.87 17.96 -20.71
CA ALA A 98 -26.09 17.69 -21.44
C ALA A 98 -25.89 16.58 -22.49
N THR A 99 -24.64 16.37 -22.92
CA THR A 99 -24.29 15.43 -24.00
C THR A 99 -23.15 14.48 -23.62
N LEU A 100 -23.10 13.34 -24.28
CA LEU A 100 -22.04 12.35 -24.09
C LEU A 100 -20.66 12.86 -24.58
N GLU A 101 -20.60 13.75 -25.57
CA GLU A 101 -19.34 14.36 -25.99
C GLU A 101 -18.71 15.24 -24.89
N GLU A 102 -19.52 15.97 -24.12
CA GLU A 102 -19.04 16.79 -23.01
C GLU A 102 -18.43 15.94 -21.90
N LEU A 103 -18.98 14.75 -21.65
CA LEU A 103 -18.44 13.81 -20.67
C LEU A 103 -17.06 13.28 -21.07
N LYS A 104 -16.85 12.97 -22.35
CA LYS A 104 -15.54 12.52 -22.86
C LYS A 104 -14.45 13.58 -22.71
N ARG A 105 -14.80 14.87 -22.75
CA ARG A 105 -13.85 15.98 -22.56
C ARG A 105 -13.34 16.07 -21.11
N PHE A 106 -14.17 15.73 -20.13
CA PHE A 106 -13.75 15.68 -18.72
C PHE A 106 -12.71 14.57 -18.47
N GLU A 107 -12.87 13.41 -19.11
CA GLU A 107 -11.94 12.29 -18.95
C GLU A 107 -10.54 12.61 -19.51
N ASN A 108 -10.48 13.24 -20.69
CA ASN A 108 -9.21 13.61 -21.31
C ASN A 108 -8.48 14.72 -20.52
N SER A 109 -9.23 15.65 -19.93
CA SER A 109 -8.68 16.72 -19.11
C SER A 109 -8.05 16.20 -17.80
N ALA A 110 -8.61 15.13 -17.23
CA ALA A 110 -8.08 14.50 -16.03
C ALA A 110 -6.78 13.72 -16.29
N ARG A 111 -6.62 13.13 -17.49
CA ARG A 111 -5.38 12.41 -17.87
C ARG A 111 -4.19 13.36 -18.06
N ASN A 112 -4.40 14.55 -18.61
CA ASN A 112 -3.32 15.53 -18.79
C ASN A 112 -2.75 16.03 -17.46
N ARG A 113 -3.58 16.26 -16.44
CA ARG A 113 -3.10 16.77 -15.14
C ARG A 113 -2.26 15.78 -14.33
N ARG A 114 -2.34 14.48 -14.62
CA ARG A 114 -1.54 13.45 -13.93
C ARG A 114 -0.12 13.34 -14.50
N GLY A 115 0.17 13.95 -15.65
CA GLY A 115 1.51 13.99 -16.25
C GLY A 115 2.47 14.95 -15.54
N ASP A 116 1.98 16.08 -15.04
CA ASP A 116 2.82 17.14 -14.46
C ASP A 116 3.29 16.87 -13.02
N ALA A 117 2.64 15.97 -12.28
CA ALA A 117 2.98 15.72 -10.87
C ALA A 117 4.29 14.90 -10.67
N LYS A 118 4.89 14.34 -11.74
CA LYS A 118 6.16 13.58 -11.65
C LYS A 118 7.42 14.43 -11.79
N GLY A 119 7.31 15.75 -12.05
CA GLY A 119 8.47 16.61 -12.31
C GLY A 119 9.03 17.41 -11.12
N ALA A 120 8.34 17.43 -9.97
CA ALA A 120 8.63 18.42 -8.93
C ALA A 120 9.55 17.95 -7.78
N GLU A 121 9.83 16.65 -7.62
CA GLU A 121 10.62 16.15 -6.48
C GLU A 121 12.13 15.93 -6.75
N ALA A 122 12.62 16.12 -7.97
CA ALA A 122 14.02 15.80 -8.31
C ALA A 122 15.05 16.94 -8.04
N SER A 123 14.62 18.13 -7.61
CA SER A 123 15.46 19.34 -7.70
C SER A 123 16.00 19.90 -6.39
N LYS A 124 15.84 19.24 -5.23
CA LYS A 124 16.23 19.82 -3.92
C LYS A 124 17.37 19.15 -3.14
N SER A 125 18.14 18.24 -3.75
CA SER A 125 19.33 17.65 -3.08
C SER A 125 20.61 17.83 -3.88
N ARG A 126 20.96 19.06 -4.25
CA ARG A 126 22.33 19.42 -4.70
C ARG A 126 22.67 20.86 -4.32
N LYS A 127 22.93 21.10 -3.02
CA LYS A 127 23.83 22.18 -2.60
C LYS A 127 24.20 21.99 -1.13
N ASN A 128 25.43 21.53 -0.92
CA ASN A 128 26.34 21.90 0.18
C ASN A 128 27.30 20.74 0.43
N ASN A 129 28.38 20.66 -0.35
CA ASN A 129 29.66 20.22 0.20
C ASN A 129 30.80 20.65 -0.73
N GLU A 130 31.36 21.83 -0.47
CA GLU A 130 32.68 22.24 -0.97
C GLU A 130 33.16 23.35 -0.02
N ASN A 131 34.18 23.04 0.80
CA ASN A 131 35.43 23.82 0.92
C ASN A 131 36.28 23.39 2.13
N GLY A 132 37.60 23.26 1.90
CA GLY A 132 38.70 23.27 2.89
C GLY A 132 39.28 21.89 3.22
N GLU A 133 40.26 21.35 2.47
CA GLU A 133 41.74 21.54 2.64
C GLU A 133 42.27 21.07 4.01
N THR A 134 43.35 20.30 4.21
CA THR A 134 44.42 19.64 3.41
C THR A 134 45.20 18.69 4.38
N PRO A 135 46.17 17.87 3.92
CA PRO A 135 46.64 16.67 4.62
C PRO A 135 47.88 16.88 5.50
N SER A 136 48.10 16.01 6.50
CA SER A 136 49.40 15.89 7.18
C SER A 136 49.65 14.50 7.80
N GLN A 137 50.52 13.76 7.10
CA GLN A 137 51.67 12.96 7.57
C GLN A 137 51.57 12.04 8.82
N ALA A 138 51.74 10.74 8.54
CA ALA A 138 52.72 9.80 9.12
C ALA A 138 52.94 9.73 10.65
N ARG A 139 52.70 8.53 11.23
CA ARG A 139 53.73 7.74 11.95
C ARG A 139 53.28 6.29 12.27
N GLN A 140 54.04 5.37 11.67
CA GLN A 140 54.43 3.98 11.96
C GLN A 140 53.64 3.01 12.89
N PRO A 141 53.77 1.68 12.61
CA PRO A 141 53.34 0.58 13.48
C PRO A 141 54.48 0.11 14.42
N ASN A 142 54.14 -0.36 15.62
CA ASN A 142 54.65 -1.60 16.24
C ASN A 142 54.46 -1.60 17.77
N SER A 143 53.84 -2.68 18.26
CA SER A 143 54.25 -3.58 19.36
C SER A 143 53.05 -4.01 20.19
#